data_AF-A0A7C9CAT0-F1
#
_entry.id   AF-A0A7C9CAT0-F1
#
_cell.length_a   1.000
_cell.length_b   1.000
_cell.length_c   1.000
_cell.angle_alpha   90.00
_cell.angle_beta   90.00
_cell.angle_gamma   90.00
#
_symmetry.space_group_name_H-M   'P 1'
#
loop_
_entity.id
_entity.type
_entity.pdbx_description
1 polymer ?
#
loop_
_entity_poly.entity_id
_entity_poly.type
_entity_poly.pdbx_seq_one_letter_code
_entity_poly.pdbx_strand_id
1 'polypeptide(L)'
;GDNAYWLAIWFTNSKDTTVAWTANRDKPVNGHGSRLTLRKDGALVLTDLDGSITWETNTTSTDVVMAELLNSGNLVLKDSRGHILWQSFDFPTDTLLPNQFFTKNMRLISPLSPQLFASG
;
A
#
# COMPACT_ATOMS: atom_id res chain seq x y z
N GLY A 1 -10.50 19.56 -3.06
CA GLY A 1 -9.54 20.28 -2.22
C GLY A 1 -8.19 19.68 -2.49
N ASP A 2 -7.18 20.49 -2.78
CA ASP A 2 -5.91 20.06 -3.40
C ASP A 2 -4.92 19.41 -2.41
N ASN A 3 -5.44 18.85 -1.32
CA ASN A 3 -4.65 18.31 -0.21
C ASN A 3 -5.08 16.87 0.10
N ALA A 4 -5.05 16.04 -0.94
CA ALA A 4 -5.38 14.62 -0.90
C ALA A 4 -4.17 13.81 -1.37
N TYR A 5 -3.66 12.95 -0.49
CA TYR A 5 -2.43 12.19 -0.72
C TYR A 5 -2.67 10.69 -0.56
N TRP A 6 -1.95 9.92 -1.36
CA TRP A 6 -1.97 8.46 -1.36
C TRP A 6 -0.58 7.91 -1.04
N LEU A 7 -0.54 6.84 -0.26
CA LEU A 7 0.62 6.00 -0.13
C LEU A 7 0.69 5.10 -1.37
N ALA A 8 1.75 5.26 -2.17
CA ALA A 8 1.90 4.61 -3.46
C ALA A 8 3.29 3.99 -3.64
N ILE A 9 3.34 2.97 -4.50
CA ILE A 9 4.57 2.44 -5.10
C ILE A 9 4.52 2.82 -6.58
N TRP A 10 5.56 3.46 -7.09
CA TRP A 10 5.64 3.90 -8.49
C TRP A 10 6.99 3.57 -9.13
N PHE A 11 7.02 3.55 -10.47
CA PHE A 11 8.25 3.35 -11.23
C PHE A 11 9.12 4.61 -11.21
N THR A 12 10.28 4.53 -10.57
CA THR A 12 11.18 5.68 -10.36
C THR A 12 11.82 6.23 -11.64
N ASN A 13 11.94 5.41 -12.68
CA ASN A 13 12.48 5.82 -13.99
C ASN A 13 11.40 5.96 -15.08
N SER A 14 10.17 6.35 -14.67
CA SER A 14 9.07 6.66 -15.59
C SER A 14 8.91 8.18 -15.74
N LYS A 15 8.67 8.65 -16.96
CA LYS A 15 8.38 10.07 -17.23
C LYS A 15 7.07 10.54 -16.58
N ASP A 16 6.11 9.62 -16.46
CA ASP A 16 4.75 9.94 -16.05
C ASP A 16 4.45 9.52 -14.60
N THR A 17 5.48 9.19 -13.80
CA THR A 17 5.31 8.71 -12.40
C THR A 17 4.26 7.59 -12.29
N THR A 18 4.42 6.57 -13.13
CA THR A 18 3.48 5.45 -13.23
C THR A 18 3.33 4.73 -11.90
N VAL A 19 2.15 4.84 -11.29
CA VAL A 19 1.78 4.17 -10.04
C VAL A 19 1.50 2.69 -10.33
N ALA A 20 2.11 1.81 -9.54
CA ALA A 20 1.94 0.36 -9.64
C ALA A 20 1.04 -0.21 -8.53
N TRP A 21 0.97 0.48 -7.40
CA TRP A 21 0.16 0.06 -6.25
C TRP A 21 -0.16 1.25 -5.35
N THR A 22 -1.33 1.24 -4.71
CA THR A 22 -1.79 2.27 -3.76
C THR A 22 -2.52 1.64 -2.59
N ALA A 23 -2.21 2.10 -1.37
CA ALA A 23 -2.78 1.57 -0.14
C ALA A 23 -4.19 2.11 0.13
N ASN A 24 -4.31 3.43 0.21
CA ASN A 24 -5.48 4.17 0.68
C ASN A 24 -6.30 4.79 -0.46
N ARG A 25 -6.56 4.00 -1.50
CA ARG A 25 -7.19 4.43 -2.77
C ARG A 25 -8.44 5.29 -2.58
N ASP A 26 -9.37 4.78 -1.79
CA ASP A 26 -10.69 5.39 -1.61
C ASP A 26 -10.73 6.40 -0.44
N LYS A 27 -9.64 6.50 0.32
CA LYS A 27 -9.52 7.32 1.54
C LYS A 27 -8.19 8.07 1.54
N PRO A 28 -8.01 9.10 0.68
CA PRO A 28 -6.81 9.93 0.70
C PRO A 28 -6.64 10.60 2.06
N VAL A 29 -5.38 10.88 2.43
CA VAL A 29 -5.02 11.59 3.66
C VAL A 29 -4.61 13.03 3.37
N ASN A 30 -4.58 13.86 4.41
CA ASN A 30 -3.96 15.17 4.36
C ASN A 30 -2.46 15.06 4.08
N GLY A 31 -1.92 15.91 3.20
CA GLY A 31 -0.48 15.95 2.91
C GLY A 31 0.37 16.41 4.10
N HIS A 32 -0.24 17.06 5.08
CA HIS A 32 0.41 17.51 6.30
C HIS A 32 -0.13 16.74 7.51
N GLY A 33 0.79 16.20 8.32
CA GLY A 33 0.46 15.52 9.57
C GLY A 33 -0.01 14.08 9.45
N SER A 34 -0.23 13.56 8.23
CA SER A 34 -0.42 12.14 8.01
C SER A 34 0.85 11.33 8.31
N ARG A 35 0.68 10.09 8.75
CA ARG A 35 1.79 9.25 9.23
C ARG A 35 1.58 7.80 8.83
N LEU A 36 2.64 7.20 8.27
CA LEU A 36 2.75 5.75 8.11
C LEU A 36 3.57 5.18 9.27
N THR A 37 3.00 4.27 10.05
CA THR A 37 3.64 3.72 11.25
C THR A 37 3.51 2.20 11.28
N LEU A 38 4.62 1.50 11.50
CA LEU A 38 4.60 0.09 11.89
C LEU A 38 4.35 0.01 13.40
N ARG A 39 3.16 -0.43 13.80
CA ARG A 39 2.77 -0.54 15.21
C ARG A 39 3.37 -1.79 15.85
N LYS A 40 3.41 -1.79 17.19
CA LYS A 40 3.91 -2.93 17.99
C LYS A 40 3.05 -4.20 17.89
N ASP A 41 1.82 -4.07 17.42
CA ASP A 41 0.94 -5.21 17.11
C ASP A 41 1.18 -5.80 15.71
N GLY A 42 2.16 -5.25 14.98
CA GLY A 42 2.61 -5.73 13.67
C GLY A 42 1.82 -5.20 12.48
N ALA A 43 0.82 -4.34 12.72
CA ALA A 43 0.11 -3.66 11.64
C ALA A 43 0.91 -2.47 11.11
N LEU A 44 1.00 -2.34 9.78
CA LEU A 44 1.43 -1.11 9.14
C LEU A 44 0.18 -0.25 8.92
N VAL A 45 0.17 0.96 9.51
CA VAL A 45 -1.02 1.81 9.63
C VAL A 45 -0.74 3.18 9.04
N LEU A 46 -1.63 3.65 8.17
CA LEU A 46 -1.68 5.02 7.69
C LEU A 46 -2.76 5.79 8.46
N THR A 47 -2.36 6.87 9.11
CA THR A 47 -3.27 7.78 9.81
C THR A 47 -3.33 9.15 9.15
N ASP A 48 -4.49 9.79 9.18
CA ASP A 48 -4.67 11.19 8.78
C ASP A 48 -4.24 12.17 9.90
N LEU A 49 -4.31 13.48 9.63
CA LEU A 49 -3.95 14.57 10.53
C LEU A 49 -4.67 14.50 11.89
N ASP A 50 -5.92 14.05 11.91
CA ASP A 50 -6.73 13.90 13.13
C ASP A 50 -6.44 12.59 13.90
N GLY A 51 -5.52 11.76 13.38
CA GLY A 51 -5.19 10.45 13.93
C GLY A 51 -6.13 9.32 13.52
N SER A 52 -7.14 9.58 12.68
CA SER A 52 -8.01 8.55 12.14
C SER A 52 -7.23 7.58 11.24
N ILE A 53 -7.53 6.29 11.34
CA ILE A 53 -6.91 5.26 10.49
C ILE A 53 -7.62 5.25 9.14
N THR A 54 -6.88 5.55 8.08
CA THR A 54 -7.41 5.54 6.70
C THR A 54 -7.11 4.24 5.98
N TRP A 55 -6.01 3.56 6.34
CA TRP A 55 -5.63 2.25 5.83
C TRP A 55 -4.75 1.49 6.82
N GLU A 56 -4.87 0.17 6.85
CA GLU A 56 -3.95 -0.70 7.57
C GLU A 56 -3.85 -2.09 6.93
N THR A 57 -2.74 -2.80 7.18
CA THR A 57 -2.51 -4.16 6.67
C THR A 57 -3.37 -5.24 7.34
N ASN A 58 -4.06 -4.91 8.43
CA ASN A 58 -4.83 -5.85 9.27
C ASN A 58 -4.03 -7.09 9.69
N THR A 59 -2.71 -6.94 9.84
CA THR A 59 -1.85 -8.01 10.37
C THR A 59 -2.18 -8.26 11.83
N THR A 60 -2.28 -9.52 12.25
CA THR A 60 -2.60 -9.92 13.64
C THR A 60 -1.43 -10.52 14.39
N SER A 61 -0.24 -10.57 13.79
CA SER A 61 0.96 -11.12 14.41
C SER A 61 1.87 -10.01 14.92
N THR A 62 2.16 -10.06 16.22
CA THR A 62 3.19 -9.25 16.89
C THR A 62 4.62 -9.62 16.47
N ASP A 63 4.78 -10.68 15.67
CA ASP A 63 6.11 -11.13 15.23
C ASP A 63 6.68 -10.25 14.11
N VAL A 64 5.88 -9.36 13.51
CA VAL A 64 6.36 -8.41 12.51
C VAL A 64 7.39 -7.47 13.14
N VAL A 65 8.59 -7.45 12.58
CA VAL A 65 9.70 -6.59 13.03
C VAL A 65 10.13 -5.56 11.99
N MET A 66 9.76 -5.75 10.73
CA MET A 66 10.17 -4.85 9.65
C MET A 66 9.14 -4.77 8.52
N ALA A 67 9.13 -3.63 7.84
CA ALA A 67 8.52 -3.41 6.55
C ALA A 67 9.64 -3.20 5.50
N GLU A 68 9.55 -3.89 4.37
CA GLU A 68 10.59 -3.88 3.34
C GLU A 68 9.94 -3.76 1.95
N LEU A 69 10.42 -2.83 1.13
CA LEU A 69 10.07 -2.77 -0.29
C LEU A 69 11.11 -3.56 -1.10
N LEU A 70 10.71 -4.72 -1.62
CA LEU A 70 11.57 -5.59 -2.40
C LEU A 70 11.83 -4.99 -3.79
N ASN A 71 12.93 -5.39 -4.43
CA ASN A 71 13.26 -4.99 -5.82
C ASN A 71 12.20 -5.38 -6.85
N SER A 72 11.31 -6.33 -6.53
CA SER A 72 10.15 -6.68 -7.37
C SER A 72 9.02 -5.64 -7.32
N GLY A 73 9.10 -4.64 -6.43
CA GLY A 73 8.00 -3.73 -6.12
C GLY A 73 7.02 -4.27 -5.07
N ASN A 74 7.29 -5.44 -4.50
CA ASN A 74 6.46 -6.02 -3.44
C ASN A 74 6.81 -5.40 -2.08
N LEU A 75 5.87 -4.71 -1.45
CA LEU A 75 6.00 -4.23 -0.08
C LEU A 75 5.58 -5.35 0.86
N VAL A 76 6.48 -5.78 1.73
CA VAL A 76 6.28 -6.94 2.61
C VAL A 76 6.50 -6.57 4.07
N LEU A 77 5.74 -7.20 4.96
CA LEU A 77 5.99 -7.21 6.40
C LEU A 77 6.61 -8.55 6.79
N LYS A 78 7.71 -8.53 7.54
CA LYS A 78 8.48 -9.73 7.88
C LYS A 78 8.67 -9.94 9.37
N ASP A 79 8.74 -11.21 9.77
CA ASP A 79 9.23 -11.62 11.09
C ASP A 79 10.76 -11.54 11.20
N SER A 80 11.30 -11.76 12.40
CA SER A 80 12.75 -11.73 12.66
C SER A 80 13.54 -12.83 11.94
N ARG A 81 12.86 -13.86 11.42
CA ARG A 81 13.43 -14.95 10.62
C ARG A 81 13.30 -14.67 9.11
N GLY A 82 12.68 -13.54 8.73
CA GLY A 82 12.48 -13.15 7.34
C GLY A 82 11.23 -13.74 6.69
N HIS A 83 10.36 -14.43 7.44
CA HIS A 83 9.08 -14.92 6.90
C HIS A 83 8.17 -13.74 6.60
N ILE A 84 7.55 -13.78 5.42
CA ILE A 84 6.57 -12.78 5.00
C ILE A 84 5.24 -13.06 5.69
N LEU A 85 4.73 -12.08 6.45
CA LEU A 85 3.46 -12.15 7.17
C LEU A 85 2.35 -11.35 6.47
N TRP A 86 2.71 -10.38 5.65
CA TRP A 86 1.81 -9.62 4.77
C TRP A 86 2.57 -9.13 3.55
N GLN A 87 1.90 -9.01 2.39
CA GLN A 87 2.51 -8.48 1.18
C GLN A 87 1.51 -7.71 0.30
N SER A 88 1.96 -6.63 -0.35
CA SER A 88 1.12 -5.82 -1.24
C SER A 88 0.65 -6.60 -2.47
N PHE A 89 1.42 -7.60 -2.90
CA PHE A 89 1.08 -8.44 -4.05
C PHE A 89 -0.23 -9.23 -3.87
N ASP A 90 -0.64 -9.51 -2.64
CA ASP A 90 -1.92 -10.17 -2.35
C ASP A 90 -3.13 -9.22 -2.48
N PHE A 91 -2.87 -7.91 -2.59
CA PHE A 91 -3.87 -6.84 -2.68
C PHE A 91 -3.62 -5.96 -3.91
N PRO A 92 -3.73 -6.50 -5.13
CA PRO A 92 -3.45 -5.74 -6.36
C PRO A 92 -4.42 -4.56 -6.52
N THR A 93 -3.98 -3.53 -7.22
CA THR A 93 -4.81 -2.38 -7.57
C THR A 93 -5.40 -2.52 -8.96
N ASP A 94 -4.84 -1.82 -9.94
CA ASP A 94 -5.19 -1.79 -11.36
C ASP A 94 -4.07 -2.40 -12.22
N THR A 95 -2.91 -2.69 -11.61
CA THR A 95 -1.69 -3.15 -12.28
C THR A 95 -1.24 -4.50 -11.73
N LEU A 96 -0.75 -5.38 -12.61
CA LEU A 96 -0.04 -6.60 -12.25
C LEU A 96 1.45 -6.42 -12.51
N LEU A 97 2.27 -6.70 -11.50
CA LEU A 97 3.73 -6.64 -11.62
C LEU A 97 4.32 -8.01 -11.98
N PRO A 98 5.54 -8.04 -12.56
CA PRO A 98 6.24 -9.29 -12.80
C PRO A 98 6.38 -10.12 -11.51
N ASN A 99 6.21 -11.43 -11.61
CA ASN A 99 6.26 -12.39 -10.51
C ASN A 99 5.16 -12.23 -9.45
N GLN A 100 4.15 -11.39 -9.70
CA GLN A 100 2.94 -11.35 -8.89
C GLN A 100 2.03 -12.51 -9.27
N PHE A 101 1.71 -13.37 -8.30
CA PHE A 101 0.73 -14.42 -8.51
C PHE A 101 -0.67 -13.80 -8.58
N PHE A 102 -1.38 -14.07 -9.67
CA PHE A 102 -2.78 -13.65 -9.83
C PHE A 102 -3.68 -14.89 -9.77
N THR A 103 -4.42 -15.02 -8.67
CA THR A 103 -5.30 -16.16 -8.42
C THR A 103 -6.75 -15.83 -8.73
N LYS A 104 -7.61 -16.85 -8.84
CA LYS A 104 -9.05 -16.67 -9.16
C LYS A 104 -9.82 -15.74 -8.20
N ASN A 105 -9.30 -15.53 -6.99
CA ASN A 105 -9.96 -14.70 -5.97
C ASN A 105 -9.53 -13.23 -6.03
N MET A 106 -8.53 -12.91 -6.85
CA MET A 106 -7.98 -11.56 -6.97
C MET A 106 -8.70 -10.79 -8.08
N ARG A 107 -8.74 -9.47 -7.94
CA ARG A 107 -9.39 -8.57 -8.90
C ARG A 107 -8.50 -7.37 -9.13
N LEU A 108 -8.46 -6.92 -10.38
CA LEU A 108 -7.96 -5.60 -10.72
C LEU A 108 -9.15 -4.64 -10.76
N ILE A 109 -8.99 -3.49 -10.12
CA ILE A 109 -9.99 -2.43 -10.08
C ILE A 109 -9.33 -1.19 -10.66
N SER A 110 -9.87 -0.72 -11.78
CA SER A 110 -9.39 0.48 -12.47
C SER A 110 -9.55 1.73 -11.62
N PRO A 111 -8.71 2.76 -11.83
CA PRO A 111 -8.91 4.06 -11.22
C PRO A 111 -10.12 4.77 -11.84
N LEU A 112 -10.79 5.62 -11.06
CA LEU A 112 -11.89 6.49 -11.49
C LEU A 112 -11.49 7.41 -12.65
N SER A 113 -10.27 7.93 -12.61
CA SER A 113 -9.67 8.70 -13.70
C SER A 113 -8.15 8.69 -13.61
N PRO A 114 -7.40 9.13 -14.64
CA PRO A 114 -5.95 9.19 -14.60
C PRO A 114 -5.37 10.02 -13.43
N GLN A 115 -6.14 10.95 -12.86
CA GLN A 115 -5.74 11.77 -11.71
C GLN A 115 -6.44 11.36 -10.39
N LEU A 116 -7.34 10.38 -10.42
CA LEU A 116 -8.14 9.95 -9.27
C LEU A 116 -8.00 8.45 -9.08
N PHE A 117 -7.17 8.06 -8.12
CA PHE A 117 -6.85 6.66 -7.79
C PHE A 117 -7.93 5.91 -7.02
N ALA A 118 -9.04 6.57 -6.69
CA ALA A 118 -10.19 5.90 -6.07
C ALA A 118 -10.79 4.87 -7.05
N SER A 119 -11.40 3.83 -6.50
CA SER A 119 -11.93 2.69 -7.24
C SER A 119 -13.05 3.11 -8.21
N GLY A 120 -12.93 2.72 -9.48
CA GLY A 120 -13.94 2.95 -10.54
C GLY A 120 -15.06 1.92 -10.61
#